data_AF-A0A377Q7Q1-F1
#
_entry.id   AF-A0A377Q7Q1-F1
#
_cell.length_a   1.000
_cell.length_b   1.000
_cell.length_c   1.000
_cell.angle_alpha   90.00
_cell.angle_beta   90.00
_cell.angle_gamma   90.00
#
_symmetry.space_group_name_H-M   'P 1'
#
loop_
_entity.id
_entity.type
_entity.pdbx_description
1 polymer ?
#
loop_
_entity_poly.entity_id
_entity_poly.type
_entity_poly.pdbx_seq_one_letter_code
_entity_poly.pdbx_strand_id
1 'polypeptide(L)'
;MKFVLTAFALACCLSAPAQAWDQTTHKRIVLDAMAFIKNNPGSNQYQKLATGISKAGFTWEQFADTVGQGAYDVDDFADTYLCGATTGSCQISPVYSTLKIAQYTSYWHFQNHTSGPDVHGNQFGGYNYAKLTVAGDIDKLAKTWLIGDYLDDGAGGLKGWFGDSSKYNSYGLTEAHYRLGGNSSANMYADFETMPFQPIDNLGQYWWQQFLAKPSAQTLGFVMHTTDLLQPHHTWTTSANNHSGWETWVKDYYDSEQLNNPALITAALKDFSPLKATDTDIRTLLTEGGTYSYKNGGIVLSSTDHGDRVRVAKQMIPHAIAMVVHLLNRSAERLAQ
;
A
#
# COMPACT_ATOMS: atom_id res chain seq x y z
N MET A 1 32.24 29.47 43.00
CA MET A 1 31.39 29.49 41.79
C MET A 1 30.89 28.08 41.54
N LYS A 2 29.58 27.85 41.71
CA LYS A 2 28.94 26.56 41.43
C LYS A 2 28.57 26.54 39.95
N PHE A 3 29.12 25.60 39.19
CA PHE A 3 28.68 25.32 37.82
C PHE A 3 27.33 24.61 37.89
N VAL A 4 26.29 25.26 37.38
CA VAL A 4 24.98 24.66 37.14
C VAL A 4 25.06 23.98 35.77
N LEU A 5 25.02 22.65 35.76
CA LEU A 5 24.75 21.87 34.54
C LEU A 5 23.25 21.98 34.27
N THR A 6 22.88 22.80 33.29
CA THR A 6 21.52 22.84 32.75
C THR A 6 21.38 21.68 31.76
N ALA A 7 20.68 20.62 32.17
CA ALA A 7 20.29 19.55 31.29
C ALA A 7 19.22 20.06 30.31
N PHE A 8 19.60 20.22 29.04
CA PHE A 8 18.65 20.43 27.95
C PHE A 8 18.02 19.06 27.63
N ALA A 9 16.88 18.76 28.25
CA ALA A 9 16.03 17.67 27.82
C ALA A 9 15.35 18.07 26.51
N LEU A 10 16.00 17.75 25.39
CA LEU A 10 15.37 17.82 24.07
C LEU A 10 14.34 16.70 24.03
N ALA A 11 13.10 17.01 24.40
CA ALA A 11 11.95 16.14 24.15
C ALA A 11 11.71 16.11 22.63
N CYS A 12 12.49 15.32 21.90
CA CYS A 12 12.10 14.86 20.59
C CYS A 12 10.88 13.95 20.80
N CYS A 13 9.69 14.50 20.62
CA CYS A 13 8.53 13.70 20.26
C CYS A 13 8.83 13.08 18.89
N LEU A 14 9.55 11.95 18.90
CA LEU A 14 9.68 11.08 17.76
C LEU A 14 8.28 10.55 17.47
N SER A 15 7.55 11.23 16.60
CA SER A 15 6.37 10.65 15.97
C SER A 15 6.83 9.37 15.29
N ALA A 16 6.26 8.24 15.69
CA ALA A 16 6.43 7.00 14.95
C ALA A 16 6.03 7.23 13.47
N PRO A 17 6.63 6.52 12.51
CA PRO A 17 6.36 6.58 11.07
C PRO A 17 4.99 6.16 10.64
N ALA A 18 4.72 6.50 9.38
CA ALA A 18 3.63 5.99 8.61
C ALA A 18 3.98 4.65 7.98
N GLN A 19 3.11 3.67 8.19
CA GLN A 19 3.00 2.46 7.39
C GLN A 19 1.63 2.51 6.72
N ALA A 20 1.56 2.62 5.39
CA ALA A 20 0.44 2.07 4.62
C ALA A 20 -0.93 2.31 5.29
N TRP A 21 -1.84 1.38 5.38
CA TRP A 21 -2.51 1.23 6.67
C TRP A 21 -1.54 0.52 7.61
N ASP A 22 -1.60 0.76 8.93
CA ASP A 22 -0.81 -0.07 9.86
C ASP A 22 -1.06 -1.55 9.52
N GLN A 23 -0.01 -2.38 9.50
CA GLN A 23 -0.09 -3.77 9.06
C GLN A 23 -1.28 -4.52 9.69
N THR A 24 -1.58 -4.22 10.96
CA THR A 24 -2.72 -4.79 11.69
C THR A 24 -4.07 -4.30 11.16
N THR A 25 -4.16 -3.07 10.69
CA THR A 25 -5.34 -2.50 10.03
C THR A 25 -5.59 -3.19 8.68
N HIS A 26 -4.58 -3.46 7.85
CA HIS A 26 -4.76 -4.27 6.63
C HIS A 26 -5.39 -5.63 6.92
N LYS A 27 -4.80 -6.36 7.87
CA LYS A 27 -5.34 -7.66 8.32
C LYS A 27 -6.77 -7.51 8.82
N ARG A 28 -7.04 -6.49 9.63
CA ARG A 28 -8.38 -6.26 10.21
C ARG A 28 -9.43 -5.99 9.15
N ILE A 29 -9.13 -5.18 8.13
CA ILE A 29 -10.03 -4.90 7.00
C ILE A 29 -10.43 -6.21 6.28
N VAL A 30 -9.47 -7.13 6.05
CA VAL A 30 -9.76 -8.43 5.43
C VAL A 30 -10.66 -9.29 6.31
N LEU A 31 -10.38 -9.36 7.61
CA LEU A 31 -11.20 -10.11 8.56
C LEU A 31 -12.64 -9.56 8.62
N ASP A 32 -12.80 -8.24 8.64
CA ASP A 32 -14.11 -7.59 8.63
C ASP A 32 -14.85 -7.82 7.31
N ALA A 33 -14.17 -7.83 6.16
CA ALA A 33 -14.78 -8.18 4.87
C ALA A 33 -15.28 -9.63 4.84
N MET A 34 -14.50 -10.57 5.35
CA MET A 34 -14.89 -11.97 5.50
C MET A 34 -16.09 -12.13 6.46
N ALA A 35 -16.07 -11.43 7.61
CA ALA A 35 -17.18 -11.43 8.55
C ALA A 35 -18.45 -10.82 7.92
N PHE A 36 -18.31 -9.71 7.19
CA PHE A 36 -19.40 -9.07 6.45
C PHE A 36 -19.99 -10.03 5.43
N ILE A 37 -19.15 -10.77 4.68
CA ILE A 37 -19.63 -11.73 3.69
C ILE A 37 -20.45 -12.85 4.37
N LYS A 38 -19.90 -13.45 5.42
CA LYS A 38 -20.54 -14.52 6.19
C LYS A 38 -21.90 -14.11 6.77
N ASN A 39 -22.01 -12.86 7.24
CA ASN A 39 -23.22 -12.32 7.85
C ASN A 39 -24.26 -11.80 6.84
N ASN A 40 -23.93 -11.71 5.55
CA ASN A 40 -24.82 -11.20 4.51
C ASN A 40 -24.96 -12.17 3.31
N PRO A 41 -25.24 -13.47 3.53
CA PRO A 41 -25.09 -14.50 2.49
C PRO A 41 -26.02 -14.34 1.27
N GLY A 42 -27.11 -13.58 1.40
CA GLY A 42 -28.07 -13.34 0.32
C GLY A 42 -27.66 -12.24 -0.67
N SER A 43 -26.67 -11.41 -0.34
CA SER A 43 -26.24 -10.27 -1.17
C SER A 43 -24.83 -10.44 -1.75
N ASN A 44 -24.19 -11.59 -1.54
CA ASN A 44 -22.80 -11.83 -1.93
C ASN A 44 -22.57 -13.29 -2.35
N GLN A 45 -21.36 -13.59 -2.82
CA GLN A 45 -20.98 -14.92 -3.30
C GLN A 45 -20.63 -15.90 -2.15
N TYR A 46 -21.21 -15.75 -0.94
CA TYR A 46 -20.82 -16.52 0.25
C TYR A 46 -20.76 -18.02 0.02
N GLN A 47 -21.82 -18.63 -0.52
CA GLN A 47 -21.87 -20.09 -0.71
C GLN A 47 -20.77 -20.59 -1.64
N LYS A 48 -20.49 -19.82 -2.70
CA LYS A 48 -19.44 -20.14 -3.67
C LYS A 48 -18.06 -20.02 -3.03
N LEU A 49 -17.82 -18.94 -2.30
CA LEU A 49 -16.57 -18.71 -1.58
C LEU A 49 -16.35 -19.79 -0.51
N ALA A 50 -17.35 -20.10 0.32
CA ALA A 50 -17.27 -21.14 1.35
C ALA A 50 -16.97 -22.54 0.75
N THR A 51 -17.57 -22.86 -0.40
CA THR A 51 -17.29 -24.11 -1.12
C THR A 51 -15.84 -24.14 -1.63
N GLY A 52 -15.37 -23.05 -2.25
CA GLY A 52 -14.00 -22.93 -2.73
C GLY A 52 -12.95 -23.00 -1.62
N ILE A 53 -13.20 -22.32 -0.50
CA ILE A 53 -12.37 -22.38 0.71
C ILE A 53 -12.27 -23.81 1.25
N SER A 54 -13.40 -24.51 1.35
CA SER A 54 -13.44 -25.89 1.84
C SER A 54 -12.68 -26.84 0.91
N LYS A 55 -12.83 -26.68 -0.42
CA LYS A 55 -12.06 -27.44 -1.42
C LYS A 55 -10.56 -27.19 -1.31
N ALA A 56 -10.15 -25.96 -0.96
CA ALA A 56 -8.76 -25.60 -0.73
C ALA A 56 -8.20 -26.13 0.61
N GLY A 57 -8.99 -26.86 1.40
CA GLY A 57 -8.56 -27.49 2.64
C GLY A 57 -8.54 -26.55 3.85
N PHE A 58 -9.20 -25.40 3.76
CA PHE A 58 -9.30 -24.43 4.85
C PHE A 58 -10.69 -24.45 5.50
N THR A 59 -10.74 -24.15 6.79
CA THR A 59 -11.96 -23.58 7.40
C THR A 59 -12.12 -22.11 7.01
N TRP A 60 -13.32 -21.57 7.18
CA TRP A 60 -13.59 -20.15 6.90
C TRP A 60 -12.63 -19.23 7.68
N GLU A 61 -12.46 -19.51 8.96
CA GLU A 61 -11.63 -18.72 9.87
C GLU A 61 -10.13 -18.84 9.54
N GLN A 62 -9.64 -20.04 9.22
CA GLN A 62 -8.24 -20.22 8.80
C GLN A 62 -7.95 -19.52 7.47
N PHE A 63 -8.88 -19.56 6.53
CA PHE A 63 -8.73 -18.84 5.26
C PHE A 63 -8.71 -17.32 5.50
N ALA A 64 -9.64 -16.80 6.28
CA ALA A 64 -9.70 -15.38 6.63
C ALA A 64 -8.39 -14.91 7.29
N ASP A 65 -7.86 -15.68 8.24
CA ASP A 65 -6.59 -15.36 8.90
C ASP A 65 -5.40 -15.42 7.92
N THR A 66 -5.35 -16.42 7.04
CA THR A 66 -4.26 -16.57 6.05
C THR A 66 -4.27 -15.44 5.02
N VAL A 67 -5.44 -15.07 4.50
CA VAL A 67 -5.58 -13.94 3.56
C VAL A 67 -5.25 -12.62 4.27
N GLY A 68 -5.76 -12.43 5.49
CA GLY A 68 -5.46 -11.24 6.28
C GLY A 68 -3.97 -11.12 6.63
N GLN A 69 -3.31 -12.24 6.91
CA GLN A 69 -1.86 -12.29 7.12
C GLN A 69 -1.10 -11.95 5.84
N GLY A 70 -1.53 -12.47 4.68
CA GLY A 70 -0.93 -12.06 3.41
C GLY A 70 -1.01 -10.54 3.19
N ALA A 71 -2.13 -9.90 3.50
CA ALA A 71 -2.27 -8.44 3.38
C ALA A 71 -1.34 -7.67 4.32
N TYR A 72 -1.12 -8.20 5.53
CA TYR A 72 -0.18 -7.68 6.52
C TYR A 72 1.28 -7.79 6.05
N ASP A 73 1.64 -8.91 5.41
CA ASP A 73 3.03 -9.28 5.12
C ASP A 73 3.65 -8.46 3.98
N VAL A 74 2.86 -7.80 3.13
CA VAL A 74 3.37 -6.99 1.99
C VAL A 74 4.26 -5.84 2.46
N ASP A 75 3.91 -5.20 3.59
CA ASP A 75 4.73 -4.15 4.21
C ASP A 75 6.13 -4.62 4.65
N ASP A 76 6.32 -5.95 4.79
CA ASP A 76 7.57 -6.57 5.20
C ASP A 76 8.35 -7.19 4.03
N PHE A 77 7.94 -6.94 2.78
CA PHE A 77 8.65 -7.42 1.60
C PHE A 77 10.05 -6.82 1.50
N ALA A 78 11.05 -7.70 1.58
CA ALA A 78 12.46 -7.36 1.36
C ALA A 78 12.87 -7.52 -0.11
N ASP A 79 12.13 -6.88 -1.02
CA ASP A 79 12.25 -7.05 -2.48
C ASP A 79 12.79 -5.81 -3.21
N THR A 80 12.97 -4.71 -2.50
CA THR A 80 13.36 -3.43 -3.09
C THR A 80 14.66 -2.91 -2.47
N TYR A 81 15.66 -2.73 -3.32
CA TYR A 81 17.01 -2.34 -2.96
C TYR A 81 17.40 -1.10 -3.75
N LEU A 82 17.92 -0.08 -3.04
CA LEU A 82 18.50 1.11 -3.65
C LEU A 82 20.02 1.08 -3.48
N CYS A 83 20.72 1.62 -4.46
CA CYS A 83 22.16 1.64 -4.55
C CYS A 83 22.68 3.06 -4.36
N GLY A 84 23.67 3.21 -3.48
CA GLY A 84 24.26 4.51 -3.18
C GLY A 84 24.92 5.16 -4.40
N ALA A 85 24.59 6.42 -4.70
CA ALA A 85 25.14 7.17 -5.85
C ALA A 85 26.67 7.20 -5.91
N THR A 86 27.31 7.19 -4.74
CA THR A 86 28.77 7.29 -4.61
C THR A 86 29.45 5.93 -4.73
N THR A 87 28.99 4.93 -3.97
CA THR A 87 29.67 3.64 -3.81
C THR A 87 29.13 2.55 -4.72
N GLY A 88 27.93 2.72 -5.28
CA GLY A 88 27.17 1.67 -5.96
C GLY A 88 26.69 0.57 -5.01
N SER A 89 26.76 0.79 -3.69
CA SER A 89 26.39 -0.22 -2.67
C SER A 89 24.89 -0.32 -2.53
N CYS A 90 24.35 -1.47 -2.93
CA CYS A 90 22.92 -1.76 -2.86
C CYS A 90 22.54 -2.38 -1.53
N GLN A 91 21.51 -1.81 -0.92
CA GLN A 91 21.08 -2.15 0.43
C GLN A 91 19.55 -2.13 0.47
N ILE A 92 18.98 -2.92 1.37
CA ILE A 92 17.65 -2.60 1.87
C ILE A 92 17.79 -1.38 2.78
N SER A 93 16.71 -0.61 2.98
CA SER A 93 16.67 0.60 3.82
C SER A 93 17.52 0.44 5.12
N PRO A 94 18.73 1.05 5.19
CA PRO A 94 19.73 0.66 6.19
C PRO A 94 19.55 1.35 7.55
N VAL A 95 18.84 2.48 7.62
CA VAL A 95 18.59 3.24 8.87
C VAL A 95 17.20 3.86 8.83
N TYR A 96 16.17 3.03 9.01
CA TYR A 96 14.84 3.42 9.53
C TYR A 96 14.15 2.26 10.26
N SER A 97 14.87 1.18 10.58
CA SER A 97 14.32 -0.03 11.23
C SER A 97 13.89 0.18 12.70
N THR A 98 14.36 1.22 13.37
CA THR A 98 13.92 1.59 14.74
C THR A 98 12.79 2.59 14.78
N LEU A 99 12.53 3.27 13.65
CA LEU A 99 11.34 4.10 13.50
C LEU A 99 10.25 3.29 12.79
N LYS A 100 10.53 2.48 11.74
CA LYS A 100 9.63 1.91 10.70
C LYS A 100 9.21 2.93 9.61
N ILE A 101 10.00 3.98 9.33
CA ILE A 101 9.70 4.93 8.24
C ILE A 101 10.33 4.34 6.97
N ALA A 102 9.52 3.82 6.05
CA ALA A 102 9.96 3.40 4.72
C ALA A 102 11.00 2.24 4.70
N GLN A 103 10.48 1.02 4.63
CA GLN A 103 11.13 0.05 3.76
C GLN A 103 11.12 0.61 2.34
N TYR A 104 12.12 0.36 1.51
CA TYR A 104 12.10 0.86 0.12
C TYR A 104 10.92 0.29 -0.67
N THR A 105 10.35 -0.84 -0.23
CA THR A 105 9.11 -1.38 -0.79
C THR A 105 7.92 -0.44 -0.63
N SER A 106 7.91 0.43 0.40
CA SER A 106 6.86 1.42 0.62
C SER A 106 6.65 2.38 -0.55
N TYR A 107 7.65 2.58 -1.44
CA TYR A 107 7.49 3.42 -2.63
C TYR A 107 6.53 2.84 -3.69
N TRP A 108 6.21 1.54 -3.61
CA TRP A 108 5.22 0.87 -4.47
C TRP A 108 3.78 1.01 -3.97
N HIS A 109 3.55 1.66 -2.83
CA HIS A 109 2.25 1.68 -2.16
C HIS A 109 1.34 2.85 -2.59
N PHE A 110 1.84 3.71 -3.49
CA PHE A 110 1.19 4.95 -3.86
C PHE A 110 0.43 4.83 -5.18
N GLN A 111 -0.62 5.64 -5.34
CA GLN A 111 -1.24 5.94 -6.63
C GLN A 111 -1.45 7.46 -6.69
N ASN A 112 -0.74 8.16 -7.56
CA ASN A 112 -0.63 9.61 -7.55
C ASN A 112 -1.79 10.30 -8.27
N HIS A 113 -2.88 10.50 -7.55
CA HIS A 113 -4.04 11.25 -8.02
C HIS A 113 -3.78 12.75 -8.21
N THR A 114 -2.69 13.26 -7.62
CA THR A 114 -2.36 14.69 -7.71
C THR A 114 -1.67 15.08 -9.01
N SER A 115 -0.96 14.13 -9.64
CA SER A 115 -0.25 14.35 -10.92
C SER A 115 -0.88 13.60 -12.09
N GLY A 116 -1.68 12.55 -11.85
CA GLY A 116 -2.29 11.77 -12.92
C GLY A 116 -1.27 10.88 -13.65
N PRO A 117 -1.34 10.80 -15.00
CA PRO A 117 -0.52 9.88 -15.78
C PRO A 117 0.99 10.08 -15.62
N ASP A 118 1.75 8.98 -15.75
CA ASP A 118 3.22 8.97 -15.62
C ASP A 118 3.94 8.62 -16.93
N VAL A 119 5.27 8.58 -16.87
CA VAL A 119 6.14 8.29 -18.01
C VAL A 119 6.11 6.81 -18.43
N HIS A 120 5.54 5.92 -17.62
CA HIS A 120 5.37 4.51 -17.98
C HIS A 120 4.14 4.28 -18.87
N GLY A 121 3.22 5.24 -18.89
CA GLY A 121 1.91 5.12 -19.54
C GLY A 121 0.80 4.67 -18.59
N ASN A 122 1.02 4.70 -17.27
CA ASN A 122 -0.04 4.46 -16.30
C ASN A 122 -1.04 5.63 -16.29
N GLN A 123 -2.31 5.36 -15.99
CA GLN A 123 -3.31 6.43 -15.80
C GLN A 123 -2.98 7.30 -14.58
N PHE A 124 -2.42 6.69 -13.54
CA PHE A 124 -1.89 7.34 -12.35
C PHE A 124 -0.49 6.77 -12.08
N GLY A 125 0.50 7.63 -11.84
CA GLY A 125 1.84 7.19 -11.43
C GLY A 125 1.91 6.68 -9.99
N GLY A 126 3.00 6.05 -9.59
CA GLY A 126 3.30 5.76 -8.17
C GLY A 126 4.01 6.93 -7.48
N TYR A 127 4.87 6.60 -6.50
CA TYR A 127 5.74 7.58 -5.88
C TYR A 127 6.73 8.17 -6.90
N ASN A 128 6.84 9.50 -6.93
CA ASN A 128 7.88 10.20 -7.67
C ASN A 128 8.12 11.54 -6.99
N TYR A 129 9.30 11.72 -6.39
CA TYR A 129 9.58 12.91 -5.60
C TYR A 129 9.35 14.21 -6.40
N ALA A 130 9.78 14.26 -7.67
CA ALA A 130 9.61 15.42 -8.54
C ALA A 130 8.16 15.73 -8.90
N LYS A 131 7.21 14.83 -8.61
CA LYS A 131 5.78 14.97 -8.90
C LYS A 131 4.91 15.11 -7.64
N LEU A 132 5.51 15.19 -6.45
CA LEU A 132 4.74 15.39 -5.22
C LEU A 132 4.19 16.80 -5.16
N THR A 133 2.89 16.94 -4.97
CA THR A 133 2.21 18.24 -4.83
C THR A 133 2.07 18.69 -3.38
N VAL A 134 2.19 17.75 -2.43
CA VAL A 134 2.05 17.99 -0.99
C VAL A 134 3.26 17.44 -0.21
N ALA A 135 4.47 17.47 -0.79
CA ALA A 135 5.68 16.96 -0.14
C ALA A 135 5.91 17.57 1.25
N GLY A 136 6.10 16.72 2.26
CA GLY A 136 6.40 17.15 3.63
C GLY A 136 7.84 16.93 4.05
N ASP A 137 8.08 16.95 5.35
CA ASP A 137 9.39 16.79 5.98
C ASP A 137 10.02 15.41 5.74
N ILE A 138 9.25 14.33 5.89
CA ILE A 138 9.71 12.96 5.61
C ILE A 138 10.10 12.81 4.14
N ASP A 139 9.30 13.34 3.20
CA ASP A 139 9.61 13.27 1.77
C ASP A 139 10.91 14.02 1.45
N LYS A 140 11.08 15.22 2.02
CA LYS A 140 12.30 16.03 1.84
C LYS A 140 13.52 15.34 2.42
N LEU A 141 13.39 14.72 3.59
CA LEU A 141 14.45 13.96 4.23
C LEU A 141 14.86 12.76 3.37
N ALA A 142 13.88 12.00 2.85
CA ALA A 142 14.13 10.89 1.94
C ALA A 142 14.90 11.36 0.69
N LYS A 143 14.46 12.44 0.03
CA LYS A 143 15.21 13.04 -1.08
C LYS A 143 16.64 13.42 -0.69
N THR A 144 16.82 14.10 0.43
CA THR A 144 18.16 14.58 0.84
C THR A 144 19.09 13.42 1.16
N TRP A 145 18.56 12.35 1.74
CA TRP A 145 19.32 11.15 2.07
C TRP A 145 19.67 10.32 0.83
N LEU A 146 18.74 10.16 -0.09
CA LEU A 146 18.83 9.29 -1.28
C LEU A 146 19.25 10.07 -2.55
N ILE A 147 19.93 11.21 -2.39
CA ILE A 147 20.30 12.07 -3.52
C ILE A 147 21.18 11.33 -4.53
N GLY A 148 20.68 11.17 -5.76
CA GLY A 148 21.34 10.41 -6.83
C GLY A 148 21.42 8.90 -6.60
N ASP A 149 20.81 8.38 -5.54
CA ASP A 149 20.69 6.93 -5.35
C ASP A 149 19.79 6.36 -6.44
N TYR A 150 20.11 5.14 -6.89
CA TYR A 150 19.45 4.49 -8.01
C TYR A 150 18.77 3.17 -7.61
N LEU A 151 17.77 2.71 -8.37
CA LEU A 151 17.16 1.39 -8.13
C LEU A 151 18.13 0.30 -8.59
N ASP A 152 18.36 -0.72 -7.76
CA ASP A 152 19.23 -1.83 -8.13
C ASP A 152 18.71 -2.52 -9.40
N ASP A 153 19.51 -2.51 -10.47
CA ASP A 153 19.21 -3.13 -11.77
C ASP A 153 20.16 -4.29 -12.12
N GLY A 154 20.85 -4.81 -11.11
CA GLY A 154 21.70 -5.99 -11.23
C GLY A 154 23.11 -5.68 -11.73
N ALA A 155 23.97 -6.70 -11.68
CA ALA A 155 25.38 -6.56 -12.00
C ALA A 155 25.58 -6.15 -13.48
N GLY A 156 26.36 -5.09 -13.70
CA GLY A 156 26.63 -4.51 -15.01
C GLY A 156 25.63 -3.44 -15.46
N GLY A 157 24.66 -3.08 -14.61
CA GLY A 157 23.66 -2.05 -14.85
C GLY A 157 24.13 -0.64 -14.49
N LEU A 158 23.24 0.11 -13.85
CA LEU A 158 23.52 1.42 -13.25
C LEU A 158 24.65 1.30 -12.22
N LYS A 159 25.45 2.36 -12.11
CA LYS A 159 26.66 2.37 -11.28
C LYS A 159 26.81 3.69 -10.53
N GLY A 160 27.35 3.60 -9.33
CA GLY A 160 27.83 4.76 -8.61
C GLY A 160 29.13 5.31 -9.18
N TRP A 161 29.58 6.45 -8.64
CA TRP A 161 30.79 7.14 -9.12
C TRP A 161 32.06 6.29 -9.03
N PHE A 162 32.16 5.45 -7.99
CA PHE A 162 33.34 4.61 -7.74
C PHE A 162 33.16 3.15 -8.17
N GLY A 163 32.03 2.79 -8.79
CA GLY A 163 31.82 1.45 -9.32
C GLY A 163 30.38 0.97 -9.20
N ASP A 164 30.21 -0.30 -9.59
CA ASP A 164 28.97 -1.05 -9.47
C ASP A 164 29.14 -2.10 -8.37
N SER A 165 28.18 -2.19 -7.46
CA SER A 165 28.07 -3.32 -6.52
C SER A 165 26.63 -3.81 -6.34
N SER A 166 25.86 -3.73 -7.42
CA SER A 166 24.53 -4.32 -7.62
C SER A 166 24.54 -5.83 -7.41
N LYS A 167 23.52 -6.33 -6.70
CA LYS A 167 23.46 -7.73 -6.23
C LYS A 167 22.08 -8.37 -6.30
N TYR A 168 21.00 -7.60 -6.19
CA TYR A 168 19.66 -8.11 -6.00
C TYR A 168 18.77 -7.94 -7.23
N ASN A 169 19.01 -6.92 -8.05
CA ASN A 169 18.28 -6.65 -9.30
C ASN A 169 16.77 -6.34 -9.09
N SER A 170 16.45 -5.39 -8.22
CA SER A 170 15.08 -4.92 -7.98
C SER A 170 14.36 -4.46 -9.25
N TYR A 171 15.04 -3.84 -10.21
CA TYR A 171 14.45 -3.45 -11.49
C TYR A 171 14.03 -4.68 -12.30
N GLY A 172 14.93 -5.65 -12.49
CA GLY A 172 14.67 -6.85 -13.28
C GLY A 172 13.74 -7.88 -12.61
N LEU A 173 13.47 -7.73 -11.31
CA LEU A 173 12.60 -8.63 -10.55
C LEU A 173 11.32 -7.91 -10.09
N THR A 174 11.43 -6.99 -9.14
CA THR A 174 10.29 -6.34 -8.48
C THR A 174 9.58 -5.36 -9.39
N GLU A 175 10.30 -4.39 -9.99
CA GLU A 175 9.71 -3.44 -10.93
C GLU A 175 9.14 -4.16 -12.16
N ALA A 176 9.87 -5.16 -12.67
CA ALA A 176 9.42 -5.95 -13.80
C ALA A 176 8.08 -6.66 -13.57
N HIS A 177 7.80 -7.09 -12.33
CA HIS A 177 6.50 -7.64 -11.94
C HIS A 177 5.39 -6.59 -11.94
N TYR A 178 5.71 -5.34 -11.60
CA TYR A 178 4.74 -4.24 -11.49
C TYR A 178 4.64 -3.40 -12.77
N ARG A 179 5.46 -3.67 -13.79
CA ARG A 179 5.36 -3.03 -15.11
C ARG A 179 4.25 -3.69 -15.94
N LEU A 180 3.01 -3.24 -15.76
CA LEU A 180 1.84 -3.86 -16.38
C LEU A 180 1.21 -3.01 -17.50
N GLY A 181 1.51 -3.38 -18.74
CA GLY A 181 0.96 -2.73 -19.95
C GLY A 181 1.67 -1.43 -20.36
N GLY A 182 2.61 -0.96 -19.56
CA GLY A 182 3.47 0.20 -19.84
C GLY A 182 4.90 -0.19 -20.23
N ASN A 183 5.75 0.83 -20.39
CA ASN A 183 7.18 0.66 -20.67
C ASN A 183 8.03 1.29 -19.56
N SER A 184 9.10 0.62 -19.16
CA SER A 184 10.12 1.21 -18.29
C SER A 184 11.50 0.89 -18.85
N SER A 185 12.49 1.74 -18.53
CA SER A 185 13.90 1.44 -18.71
C SER A 185 14.63 1.67 -17.39
N ALA A 186 15.74 0.96 -17.17
CA ALA A 186 16.53 1.13 -15.94
C ALA A 186 16.94 2.60 -15.73
N ASN A 187 17.22 3.34 -16.81
CA ASN A 187 17.56 4.77 -16.76
C ASN A 187 16.45 5.67 -16.19
N MET A 188 15.18 5.24 -16.22
CA MET A 188 14.11 5.98 -15.52
C MET A 188 14.30 5.96 -13.99
N TYR A 189 15.07 4.99 -13.49
CA TYR A 189 15.36 4.76 -12.08
C TYR A 189 16.81 5.13 -11.71
N ALA A 190 17.44 6.02 -12.48
CA ALA A 190 18.84 6.42 -12.26
C ALA A 190 19.02 7.43 -11.11
N ASP A 191 17.98 8.18 -10.75
CA ASP A 191 18.04 9.23 -9.72
C ASP A 191 16.76 9.25 -8.88
N PHE A 192 16.85 8.98 -7.58
CA PHE A 192 15.72 8.90 -6.64
C PHE A 192 14.77 10.08 -6.74
N GLU A 193 15.31 11.28 -6.95
CA GLU A 193 14.54 12.51 -7.01
C GLU A 193 13.56 12.57 -8.18
N THR A 194 13.77 11.74 -9.20
CA THR A 194 12.97 11.73 -10.43
C THR A 194 12.38 10.36 -10.77
N MET A 195 12.74 9.30 -10.04
CA MET A 195 12.27 7.95 -10.34
C MET A 195 10.73 7.87 -10.29
N PRO A 196 10.10 7.39 -11.36
CA PRO A 196 8.70 7.03 -11.34
C PRO A 196 8.59 5.61 -10.78
N PHE A 197 8.12 5.41 -9.55
CA PHE A 197 7.74 4.06 -9.12
C PHE A 197 6.41 3.65 -9.78
N GLN A 198 6.23 2.35 -10.04
CA GLN A 198 4.95 1.80 -10.50
C GLN A 198 3.89 1.98 -9.40
N PRO A 199 2.62 2.24 -9.75
CA PRO A 199 1.56 2.47 -8.78
C PRO A 199 1.09 1.16 -8.13
N ILE A 200 0.50 1.26 -6.94
CA ILE A 200 0.06 0.09 -6.15
C ILE A 200 -1.02 -0.76 -6.85
N ASP A 201 -1.82 -0.19 -7.73
CA ASP A 201 -2.77 -0.98 -8.51
C ASP A 201 -2.07 -1.95 -9.49
N ASN A 202 -0.85 -1.64 -9.93
CA ASN A 202 -0.03 -2.59 -10.67
C ASN A 202 0.52 -3.71 -9.77
N LEU A 203 0.94 -3.40 -8.53
CA LEU A 203 1.31 -4.42 -7.54
C LEU A 203 0.14 -5.37 -7.26
N GLY A 204 -1.04 -4.80 -7.00
CA GLY A 204 -2.27 -5.55 -6.78
C GLY A 204 -2.63 -6.44 -7.96
N GLN A 205 -2.54 -5.89 -9.17
CA GLN A 205 -2.82 -6.63 -10.39
C GLN A 205 -1.81 -7.75 -10.66
N TYR A 206 -0.53 -7.57 -10.35
CA TYR A 206 0.47 -8.63 -10.46
C TYR A 206 0.10 -9.81 -9.55
N TRP A 207 -0.16 -9.55 -8.27
CA TRP A 207 -0.52 -10.62 -7.33
C TRP A 207 -1.87 -11.24 -7.66
N TRP A 208 -2.79 -10.47 -8.25
CA TRP A 208 -4.05 -10.99 -8.77
C TRP A 208 -3.82 -11.98 -9.92
N GLN A 209 -2.89 -11.68 -10.84
CA GLN A 209 -2.50 -12.61 -11.90
C GLN A 209 -1.84 -13.87 -11.33
N GLN A 210 -0.98 -13.74 -10.30
CA GLN A 210 -0.40 -14.90 -9.62
C GLN A 210 -1.49 -15.77 -8.96
N PHE A 211 -2.48 -15.15 -8.31
CA PHE A 211 -3.63 -15.85 -7.76
C PHE A 211 -4.47 -16.55 -8.84
N LEU A 212 -4.77 -15.88 -9.95
CA LEU A 212 -5.52 -16.50 -11.05
C LEU A 212 -4.77 -17.69 -11.66
N ALA A 213 -3.45 -17.60 -11.82
CA ALA A 213 -2.62 -18.68 -12.36
C ALA A 213 -2.54 -19.87 -11.38
N LYS A 214 -2.23 -19.60 -10.12
CA LYS A 214 -2.09 -20.61 -9.06
C LYS A 214 -2.76 -20.11 -7.77
N PRO A 215 -4.05 -20.41 -7.57
CA PRO A 215 -4.80 -19.90 -6.42
C PRO A 215 -4.19 -20.33 -5.10
N SER A 216 -3.93 -19.36 -4.23
CA SER A 216 -3.56 -19.58 -2.83
C SER A 216 -4.13 -18.46 -1.96
N ALA A 217 -4.40 -18.76 -0.69
CA ALA A 217 -4.85 -17.75 0.27
C ALA A 217 -3.81 -16.63 0.45
N GLN A 218 -2.52 -16.97 0.40
CA GLN A 218 -1.44 -16.01 0.55
C GLN A 218 -1.37 -15.02 -0.62
N THR A 219 -1.34 -15.50 -1.87
CA THR A 219 -1.34 -14.61 -3.04
C THR A 219 -2.60 -13.77 -3.12
N LEU A 220 -3.74 -14.29 -2.69
CA LEU A 220 -4.95 -13.49 -2.56
C LEU A 220 -4.80 -12.41 -1.47
N GLY A 221 -4.16 -12.72 -0.35
CA GLY A 221 -3.84 -11.77 0.72
C GLY A 221 -2.98 -10.61 0.23
N PHE A 222 -1.94 -10.88 -0.56
CA PHE A 222 -1.10 -9.84 -1.17
C PHE A 222 -1.90 -8.86 -2.03
N VAL A 223 -2.96 -9.32 -2.71
CA VAL A 223 -3.88 -8.43 -3.44
C VAL A 223 -4.63 -7.49 -2.48
N MET A 224 -5.03 -7.97 -1.31
CA MET A 224 -5.83 -7.18 -0.35
C MET A 224 -5.03 -6.05 0.32
N HIS A 225 -3.71 -6.08 0.24
CA HIS A 225 -2.87 -4.96 0.66
C HIS A 225 -3.19 -3.67 -0.10
N THR A 226 -3.74 -3.77 -1.32
CA THR A 226 -4.22 -2.60 -2.11
C THR A 226 -5.26 -1.72 -1.41
N THR A 227 -5.78 -2.14 -0.25
CA THR A 227 -6.54 -1.28 0.69
C THR A 227 -5.82 0.01 1.07
N ASP A 228 -4.51 0.08 0.86
CA ASP A 228 -3.72 1.33 0.85
C ASP A 228 -4.26 2.42 -0.05
N LEU A 229 -4.95 2.09 -1.13
CA LEU A 229 -5.63 3.09 -1.96
C LEU A 229 -6.71 3.85 -1.20
N LEU A 230 -7.23 3.28 -0.11
CA LEU A 230 -8.21 3.93 0.77
C LEU A 230 -7.53 4.63 1.96
N GLN A 231 -6.22 4.70 1.94
CA GLN A 231 -5.42 5.51 2.83
C GLN A 231 -5.13 6.86 2.12
N PRO A 232 -5.56 8.01 2.67
CA PRO A 232 -5.49 9.28 1.94
C PRO A 232 -4.07 9.72 1.55
N HIS A 233 -3.07 9.53 2.39
CA HIS A 233 -1.68 9.90 2.09
C HIS A 233 -1.11 9.10 0.91
N HIS A 234 -1.62 7.89 0.66
CA HIS A 234 -1.20 7.04 -0.46
C HIS A 234 -1.75 7.50 -1.82
N THR A 235 -2.89 8.21 -1.81
CA THR A 235 -3.48 8.79 -3.03
C THR A 235 -3.06 10.23 -3.27
N TRP A 236 -2.79 10.96 -2.19
CA TRP A 236 -2.14 12.28 -2.22
C TRP A 236 -0.61 12.19 -2.36
N THR A 237 -0.05 10.98 -2.32
CA THR A 237 1.38 10.66 -2.50
C THR A 237 2.30 11.47 -1.58
N THR A 238 2.19 11.24 -0.27
CA THR A 238 3.13 11.84 0.69
C THR A 238 3.44 10.87 1.81
N SER A 239 4.71 10.82 2.23
CA SER A 239 5.14 10.07 3.42
C SER A 239 5.06 10.90 4.71
N ALA A 240 4.54 12.14 4.62
CA ALA A 240 4.54 13.16 5.66
C ALA A 240 3.13 13.69 5.94
N ASN A 241 3.00 14.84 6.59
CA ASN A 241 1.70 15.50 6.83
C ASN A 241 0.75 14.64 7.68
N ASN A 242 1.16 14.31 8.90
CA ASN A 242 0.37 13.48 9.83
C ASN A 242 0.08 12.04 9.35
N HIS A 243 0.81 11.53 8.37
CA HIS A 243 0.62 10.20 7.80
C HIS A 243 0.55 9.11 8.90
N SER A 244 1.59 9.04 9.73
CA SER A 244 1.65 8.09 10.84
C SER A 244 0.63 8.31 11.93
N GLY A 245 0.40 9.59 12.25
CA GLY A 245 -0.56 10.00 13.25
C GLY A 245 -1.98 9.65 12.82
N TRP A 246 -2.27 9.64 11.52
CA TRP A 246 -3.55 9.22 10.96
C TRP A 246 -3.76 7.72 11.08
N GLU A 247 -2.81 6.89 10.64
CA GLU A 247 -2.90 5.43 10.74
C GLU A 247 -2.98 4.95 12.18
N THR A 248 -2.13 5.52 13.06
CA THR A 248 -2.14 5.24 14.49
C THR A 248 -3.52 5.56 15.08
N TRP A 249 -4.09 6.70 14.70
CA TRP A 249 -5.42 7.07 15.15
C TRP A 249 -6.49 6.11 14.63
N VAL A 250 -6.44 5.70 13.36
CA VAL A 250 -7.41 4.74 12.83
C VAL A 250 -7.33 3.41 13.57
N LYS A 251 -6.12 2.93 13.85
CA LYS A 251 -5.88 1.74 14.65
C LYS A 251 -6.44 1.87 16.06
N ASP A 252 -6.13 2.97 16.75
CA ASP A 252 -6.53 3.18 18.14
C ASP A 252 -8.05 3.37 18.31
N TYR A 253 -8.70 4.00 17.34
CA TYR A 253 -10.13 4.32 17.38
C TYR A 253 -11.01 3.38 16.56
N TYR A 254 -10.44 2.33 15.96
CA TYR A 254 -11.15 1.44 15.02
C TYR A 254 -12.45 0.88 15.61
N ASP A 255 -12.36 0.30 16.80
CA ASP A 255 -13.48 -0.34 17.48
C ASP A 255 -14.37 0.69 18.18
N SER A 256 -13.80 1.71 18.83
CA SER A 256 -14.59 2.73 19.56
C SER A 256 -15.45 3.58 18.64
N GLU A 257 -14.96 3.87 17.43
CA GLU A 257 -15.69 4.61 16.39
C GLU A 257 -16.53 3.73 15.47
N GLN A 258 -16.50 2.41 15.69
CA GLN A 258 -17.25 1.42 14.93
C GLN A 258 -16.98 1.54 13.43
N LEU A 259 -15.71 1.63 13.05
CA LEU A 259 -15.31 1.90 11.66
C LEU A 259 -15.71 0.77 10.69
N ASN A 260 -15.93 -0.45 11.20
CA ASN A 260 -16.44 -1.60 10.45
C ASN A 260 -17.97 -1.72 10.44
N ASN A 261 -18.70 -0.61 10.62
CA ASN A 261 -20.17 -0.62 10.66
C ASN A 261 -20.77 -1.24 9.37
N PRO A 262 -21.58 -2.32 9.47
CA PRO A 262 -22.16 -3.00 8.31
C PRO A 262 -23.00 -2.10 7.41
N ALA A 263 -23.73 -1.12 7.95
CA ALA A 263 -24.54 -0.22 7.14
C ALA A 263 -23.68 0.71 6.28
N LEU A 264 -22.52 1.16 6.82
CA LEU A 264 -21.57 1.96 6.06
C LEU A 264 -20.88 1.12 4.98
N ILE A 265 -20.55 -0.15 5.28
CA ILE A 265 -19.99 -1.08 4.28
C ILE A 265 -21.01 -1.32 3.16
N THR A 266 -22.28 -1.56 3.48
CA THR A 266 -23.36 -1.70 2.47
C THR A 266 -23.53 -0.45 1.61
N ALA A 267 -23.36 0.74 2.17
CA ALA A 267 -23.38 1.97 1.39
C ALA A 267 -22.16 2.05 0.46
N ALA A 268 -20.96 1.82 1.00
CA ALA A 268 -19.70 1.86 0.26
C ALA A 268 -19.64 0.87 -0.91
N LEU A 269 -20.26 -0.32 -0.78
CA LEU A 269 -20.34 -1.30 -1.87
C LEU A 269 -20.96 -0.75 -3.16
N LYS A 270 -21.83 0.27 -3.07
CA LYS A 270 -22.52 0.88 -4.21
C LYS A 270 -21.66 1.90 -4.95
N ASP A 271 -20.57 2.36 -4.33
CA ASP A 271 -19.66 3.34 -4.93
C ASP A 271 -18.62 2.67 -5.85
N PHE A 272 -18.59 1.33 -5.88
CA PHE A 272 -17.73 0.53 -6.74
C PHE A 272 -18.52 -0.19 -7.83
N SER A 273 -17.91 -0.30 -9.01
CA SER A 273 -18.38 -1.16 -10.08
C SER A 273 -18.02 -2.62 -9.77
N PRO A 274 -19.00 -3.54 -9.64
CA PRO A 274 -18.69 -4.94 -9.35
C PRO A 274 -17.87 -5.60 -10.46
N LEU A 275 -16.87 -6.39 -10.09
CA LEU A 275 -16.11 -7.22 -11.02
C LEU A 275 -16.99 -8.34 -11.60
N LYS A 276 -16.92 -8.54 -12.92
CA LYS A 276 -17.58 -9.65 -13.61
C LYS A 276 -16.84 -10.95 -13.34
N ALA A 277 -17.55 -12.08 -13.42
CA ALA A 277 -16.98 -13.40 -13.15
C ALA A 277 -15.77 -13.79 -14.03
N THR A 278 -15.62 -13.16 -15.19
CA THR A 278 -14.51 -13.40 -16.14
C THR A 278 -13.40 -12.36 -16.06
N ASP A 279 -13.54 -11.31 -15.25
CA ASP A 279 -12.57 -10.21 -15.24
C ASP A 279 -11.22 -10.71 -14.74
N THR A 280 -10.16 -10.41 -15.48
CA THR A 280 -8.77 -10.74 -15.15
C THR A 280 -7.96 -9.50 -14.77
N ASP A 281 -8.52 -8.31 -14.99
CA ASP A 281 -7.96 -7.02 -14.59
C ASP A 281 -8.83 -6.41 -13.49
N ILE A 282 -8.22 -6.06 -12.36
CA ILE A 282 -8.87 -5.47 -11.19
C ILE A 282 -8.53 -3.99 -11.02
N ARG A 283 -7.66 -3.41 -11.87
CA ARG A 283 -7.15 -2.05 -11.69
C ARG A 283 -8.24 -0.99 -11.74
N THR A 284 -9.32 -1.21 -12.50
CA THR A 284 -10.48 -0.30 -12.50
C THR A 284 -11.11 -0.21 -11.10
N LEU A 285 -11.38 -1.34 -10.45
CA LEU A 285 -11.91 -1.37 -9.08
C LEU A 285 -10.96 -0.66 -8.10
N LEU A 286 -9.67 -0.95 -8.21
CA LEU A 286 -8.64 -0.32 -7.37
C LEU A 286 -8.60 1.20 -7.57
N THR A 287 -8.64 1.65 -8.82
CA THR A 287 -8.67 3.07 -9.19
C THR A 287 -9.92 3.78 -8.69
N GLU A 288 -11.09 3.12 -8.68
CA GLU A 288 -12.31 3.67 -8.05
C GLU A 288 -12.09 3.94 -6.56
N GLY A 289 -11.43 3.02 -5.85
CA GLY A 289 -11.07 3.17 -4.44
C GLY A 289 -10.10 4.34 -4.22
N GLY A 290 -9.03 4.39 -5.02
CA GLY A 290 -8.07 5.51 -4.97
C GLY A 290 -8.71 6.86 -5.27
N THR A 291 -9.60 6.91 -6.27
CA THR A 291 -10.34 8.13 -6.64
C THR A 291 -11.23 8.59 -5.50
N TYR A 292 -11.90 7.65 -4.82
CA TYR A 292 -12.74 7.94 -3.66
C TYR A 292 -11.92 8.51 -2.50
N SER A 293 -10.78 7.88 -2.18
CA SER A 293 -9.87 8.32 -1.13
C SER A 293 -9.32 9.72 -1.40
N TYR A 294 -8.84 9.97 -2.62
CA TYR A 294 -8.35 11.28 -3.02
C TYR A 294 -9.41 12.38 -2.85
N LYS A 295 -10.64 12.10 -3.31
CA LYS A 295 -11.76 13.04 -3.26
C LYS A 295 -12.21 13.40 -1.84
N ASN A 296 -12.17 12.43 -0.92
CA ASN A 296 -12.84 12.56 0.38
C ASN A 296 -11.88 12.61 1.59
N GLY A 297 -10.64 12.13 1.43
CA GLY A 297 -9.71 11.91 2.53
C GLY A 297 -8.78 13.08 2.85
N GLY A 298 -8.59 14.04 1.94
CA GLY A 298 -7.48 15.01 1.98
C GLY A 298 -7.33 15.83 3.27
N ILE A 299 -8.40 16.02 4.05
CA ILE A 299 -8.33 16.79 5.31
C ILE A 299 -7.45 16.14 6.39
N VAL A 300 -7.25 14.81 6.37
CA VAL A 300 -6.41 14.15 7.40
C VAL A 300 -4.92 14.40 7.21
N LEU A 301 -4.51 14.96 6.06
CA LEU A 301 -3.14 15.40 5.84
C LEU A 301 -2.79 16.59 6.75
N SER A 302 -3.75 17.46 7.04
CA SER A 302 -3.51 18.66 7.85
C SER A 302 -4.19 18.64 9.22
N SER A 303 -5.31 17.92 9.37
CA SER A 303 -6.10 17.92 10.59
C SER A 303 -5.76 16.74 11.51
N THR A 304 -5.50 17.06 12.78
CA THR A 304 -5.43 16.09 13.88
C THR A 304 -6.68 16.12 14.75
N ASP A 305 -7.70 16.90 14.38
CA ASP A 305 -8.95 16.97 15.11
C ASP A 305 -9.66 15.61 15.07
N HIS A 306 -10.19 15.19 16.22
CA HIS A 306 -10.84 13.88 16.35
C HIS A 306 -12.11 13.82 15.47
N GLY A 307 -12.93 14.87 15.43
CA GLY A 307 -14.16 14.89 14.64
C GLY A 307 -13.91 14.80 13.13
N ASP A 308 -12.89 15.51 12.64
CA ASP A 308 -12.45 15.41 11.24
C ASP A 308 -11.98 13.99 10.90
N ARG A 309 -11.18 13.39 11.78
CA ARG A 309 -10.67 12.02 11.61
C ARG A 309 -11.78 10.98 11.65
N VAL A 310 -12.73 11.10 12.57
CA VAL A 310 -13.93 10.24 12.61
C VAL A 310 -14.71 10.32 11.30
N ARG A 311 -14.94 11.54 10.79
CA ARG A 311 -15.68 11.73 9.54
C ARG A 311 -15.00 11.02 8.37
N VAL A 312 -13.69 11.19 8.21
CA VAL A 312 -12.94 10.55 7.13
C VAL A 312 -12.82 9.04 7.34
N ALA A 313 -12.58 8.57 8.55
CA ALA A 313 -12.42 7.15 8.85
C ALA A 313 -13.71 6.35 8.58
N LYS A 314 -14.87 6.94 8.90
CA LYS A 314 -16.20 6.40 8.56
C LYS A 314 -16.51 6.38 7.06
N GLN A 315 -15.63 6.93 6.24
CA GLN A 315 -15.64 6.76 4.79
C GLN A 315 -14.57 5.75 4.37
N MET A 316 -13.32 5.97 4.75
CA MET A 316 -12.18 5.21 4.26
C MET A 316 -12.22 3.71 4.64
N ILE A 317 -12.49 3.38 5.91
CA ILE A 317 -12.50 1.97 6.35
C ILE A 317 -13.65 1.17 5.72
N PRO A 318 -14.91 1.64 5.72
CA PRO A 318 -15.98 0.95 5.01
C PRO A 318 -15.71 0.75 3.52
N HIS A 319 -15.06 1.72 2.84
CA HIS A 319 -14.70 1.59 1.43
C HIS A 319 -13.55 0.59 1.21
N ALA A 320 -12.58 0.53 2.13
CA ALA A 320 -11.52 -0.47 2.08
C ALA A 320 -12.11 -1.89 2.23
N ILE A 321 -13.03 -2.07 3.19
CA ILE A 321 -13.76 -3.33 3.40
C ILE A 321 -14.59 -3.67 2.15
N ALA A 322 -15.33 -2.71 1.59
CA ALA A 322 -16.15 -2.91 0.39
C ALA A 322 -15.30 -3.32 -0.83
N MET A 323 -14.12 -2.73 -1.02
CA MET A 323 -13.19 -3.10 -2.08
C MET A 323 -12.72 -4.56 -1.92
N VAL A 324 -12.36 -4.96 -0.69
CA VAL A 324 -12.00 -6.36 -0.39
C VAL A 324 -13.19 -7.30 -0.64
N VAL A 325 -14.42 -6.91 -0.30
CA VAL A 325 -15.61 -7.72 -0.59
C VAL A 325 -15.78 -7.95 -2.10
N HIS A 326 -15.56 -6.93 -2.94
CA HIS A 326 -15.59 -7.09 -4.40
C HIS A 326 -14.51 -8.04 -4.91
N LEU A 327 -13.28 -7.92 -4.40
CA LEU A 327 -12.18 -8.83 -4.74
C LEU A 327 -12.46 -10.28 -4.30
N LEU A 328 -13.02 -10.47 -3.10
CA LEU A 328 -13.41 -11.79 -2.59
C LEU A 328 -14.57 -12.41 -3.37
N ASN A 329 -15.56 -11.60 -3.78
CA ASN A 329 -16.64 -12.07 -4.64
C ASN A 329 -16.08 -12.56 -5.99
N ARG A 330 -15.12 -11.83 -6.57
CA ARG A 330 -14.46 -12.26 -7.81
C ARG A 330 -13.58 -13.49 -7.59
N SER A 331 -12.86 -13.57 -6.48
CA SER A 331 -11.97 -14.70 -6.16
C SER A 331 -12.75 -15.99 -5.93
N ALA A 332 -13.98 -15.90 -5.41
CA ALA A 332 -14.90 -17.04 -5.27
C ALA A 332 -15.13 -17.77 -6.60
N GLU A 333 -15.25 -17.05 -7.71
CA GLU A 333 -15.39 -17.65 -9.05
C GLU A 333 -14.16 -18.45 -9.45
N ARG A 334 -12.96 -18.02 -9.02
CA ARG A 334 -11.70 -18.72 -9.32
C ARG A 334 -11.50 -19.93 -8.42
N LEU A 335 -11.84 -19.82 -7.13
CA LEU A 335 -11.72 -20.90 -6.15
C LEU A 335 -12.74 -22.02 -6.36
N ALA A 336 -13.85 -21.74 -7.05
CA ALA A 336 -14.88 -22.73 -7.34
C ALA A 336 -14.51 -23.72 -8.47
N GLN A 337 -13.58 -23.34 -9.35
CA GLN A 337 -13.09 -24.10 -10.50
C GLN A 337 -12.14 -25.21 -10.07
#